data_AF-A0A9N8HXB0-F1
#
_entry.id   AF-A0A9N8HXB0-F1
#
_cell.length_a   1.000
_cell.length_b   1.000
_cell.length_c   1.000
_cell.angle_alpha   90.00
_cell.angle_beta   90.00
_cell.angle_gamma   90.00
#
_symmetry.space_group_name_H-M   'P 1'
#
loop_
_entity.id
_entity.type
_entity.pdbx_description
1 polymer ?
#
loop_
_entity_poly.entity_id
_entity_poly.type
_entity_poly.pdbx_seq_one_letter_code
_entity_poly.pdbx_strand_id
1 'polypeptide(L)'
;MTPLLALPTLLALLLVLCLFDSVCSFQSRSLLLVATTKNSNRRQYDGIILPALADDDDAAQQRQQDRLLSLLTFIQNREGVPRAPCGLDAKEKEQALVASVIAQVEQDDSLNKVILQNGKITFQDLSGNWELLYTSSRTMIINKSLSGLGRSSSEYSQFVRLVQKLGGSKFLGTVEFVEVFGTRAGTTGFVEEEDDGTSLEVSITGEWYTKDERNLFTGMPTTAIAVDLEKLVYGPSTNAAQDWSSLGPIKLLDLLYLSDDIMISRGNVNPESLFVWRRLL
;
A
#
# COMPACT_ATOMS: atom_id res chain seq x y z
N MET A 1 51.69 -42.17 19.97
CA MET A 1 51.97 -41.26 18.84
C MET A 1 50.81 -41.38 17.86
N THR A 2 49.86 -40.48 17.98
CA THR A 2 48.68 -40.30 17.10
C THR A 2 48.29 -38.82 17.19
N PRO A 3 47.84 -38.19 16.09
CA PRO A 3 48.04 -36.77 15.91
C PRO A 3 46.81 -35.92 16.29
N LEU A 4 47.13 -34.70 16.74
CA LEU A 4 46.31 -33.50 16.66
C LEU A 4 45.79 -33.29 15.23
N LEU A 5 44.52 -32.93 15.07
CA LEU A 5 43.94 -32.12 13.98
C LEU A 5 42.58 -31.62 14.50
N ALA A 6 42.48 -30.39 14.99
CA ALA A 6 42.28 -29.14 14.24
C ALA A 6 40.80 -28.72 14.23
N LEU A 7 40.45 -27.83 15.15
CA LEU A 7 39.26 -26.98 15.11
C LEU A 7 39.52 -25.79 14.17
N PRO A 8 38.69 -25.58 13.12
CA PRO A 8 38.51 -24.23 12.59
C PRO A 8 37.04 -23.87 12.31
N THR A 9 36.07 -24.52 12.95
CA THR A 9 34.63 -24.29 12.68
C THR A 9 33.91 -23.46 13.74
N LEU A 10 34.50 -23.21 14.91
CA LEU A 10 33.83 -22.47 15.99
C LEU A 10 34.00 -20.95 15.94
N LEU A 11 34.95 -20.43 15.15
CA LEU A 11 35.20 -18.98 15.05
C LEU A 11 34.32 -18.29 13.99
N ALA A 12 33.79 -19.02 13.01
CA ALA A 12 32.93 -18.48 11.97
C ALA A 12 31.49 -18.24 12.46
N LEU A 13 31.03 -18.96 13.49
CA LEU A 13 29.68 -18.78 14.05
C LEU A 13 29.58 -17.56 14.99
N LEU A 14 30.69 -17.12 15.58
CA LEU A 14 30.74 -15.98 16.50
C LEU A 14 30.84 -14.62 15.79
N LEU A 15 31.24 -14.59 14.51
CA LEU A 15 31.28 -13.35 13.72
C LEU A 15 29.93 -13.01 13.06
N VAL A 16 29.01 -13.97 12.92
CA VAL A 16 27.67 -13.71 12.39
C VAL A 16 26.74 -13.13 13.46
N LEU A 17 26.99 -13.42 14.74
CA LEU A 17 26.18 -12.89 15.84
C LEU A 17 26.54 -11.46 16.28
N CYS A 18 27.73 -10.95 15.95
CA CYS A 18 28.10 -9.56 16.26
C CYS A 18 27.61 -8.52 15.22
N LEU A 19 27.07 -8.95 14.08
CA LEU A 19 26.54 -8.03 13.05
C LEU A 19 25.04 -7.75 13.17
N PHE A 20 24.33 -8.38 14.12
CA PHE A 20 22.90 -8.15 14.33
C PHE A 20 22.54 -7.24 15.51
N ASP A 21 23.51 -6.84 16.34
CA ASP A 21 23.26 -6.01 17.54
C ASP A 21 23.46 -4.49 17.34
N SER A 22 23.64 -4.00 16.11
CA SER A 22 23.94 -2.57 15.85
C SER A 22 22.79 -1.73 15.30
N VAL A 23 21.53 -2.19 15.37
CA VAL A 23 20.36 -1.42 14.87
C VAL A 23 19.33 -1.06 15.96
N CYS A 24 19.53 -1.48 17.22
CA CYS A 24 18.60 -1.16 18.31
C CYS A 24 19.23 -0.26 19.39
N SER A 25 19.50 0.99 19.06
CA SER A 25 19.74 2.05 20.06
C SER A 25 19.76 3.43 19.39
N PHE A 26 18.60 4.06 19.25
CA PHE A 26 18.54 5.53 19.26
C PHE A 26 17.22 6.00 19.87
N GLN A 27 17.22 6.11 21.19
CA GLN A 27 16.18 6.80 21.95
C GLN A 27 16.32 8.32 21.76
N SER A 28 15.18 8.92 21.43
CA SER A 28 14.62 10.10 22.12
C SER A 28 15.39 11.42 22.07
N ARG A 29 14.88 12.36 21.27
CA ARG A 29 14.40 13.71 21.68
C ARG A 29 14.49 14.67 20.50
N SER A 30 13.35 15.09 19.98
CA SER A 30 13.18 16.46 19.47
C SER A 30 11.72 16.85 19.62
N LEU A 31 11.51 17.82 20.51
CA LEU A 31 10.28 18.55 20.71
C LEU A 31 9.87 19.21 19.38
N LEU A 32 8.69 18.85 18.86
CA LEU A 32 8.05 19.61 17.79
C LEU A 32 7.22 20.71 18.45
N LEU A 33 7.76 21.93 18.46
CA LEU A 33 6.99 23.14 18.73
C LEU A 33 6.17 23.44 17.48
N VAL A 34 4.87 23.13 17.50
CA VAL A 34 3.94 23.51 16.42
C VAL A 34 3.67 25.02 16.54
N ALA A 35 4.47 25.82 15.85
CA ALA A 35 4.17 27.22 15.59
C ALA A 35 3.15 27.29 14.44
N THR A 36 1.88 27.53 14.76
CA THR A 36 0.84 27.84 13.78
C THR A 36 1.13 29.20 13.14
N THR A 37 1.95 29.22 12.10
CA THR A 37 2.10 30.36 11.21
C THR A 37 1.23 30.14 9.99
N LYS A 38 0.11 30.89 9.93
CA LYS A 38 -0.80 30.98 8.80
C LYS A 38 -0.05 31.67 7.65
N ASN A 39 0.75 30.90 6.91
CA ASN A 39 1.56 31.40 5.80
C ASN A 39 0.95 30.90 4.49
N SER A 40 0.14 31.75 3.85
CA SER A 40 -0.45 31.54 2.53
C SER A 40 0.61 31.67 1.43
N ASN A 41 1.61 30.78 1.45
CA ASN A 41 2.58 30.66 0.39
C ASN A 41 2.00 29.78 -0.73
N ARG A 42 1.56 30.44 -1.81
CA ARG A 42 1.40 29.81 -3.13
C ARG A 42 2.76 29.23 -3.56
N ARG A 43 3.02 27.97 -3.23
CA ARG A 43 4.14 27.22 -3.81
C ARG A 43 3.74 26.81 -5.22
N GLN A 44 4.25 27.56 -6.19
CA GLN A 44 4.18 27.23 -7.60
C GLN A 44 5.13 26.04 -7.83
N TYR A 45 4.59 24.82 -7.86
CA TYR A 45 5.33 23.62 -8.24
C TYR A 45 5.39 23.56 -9.77
N ASP A 46 6.60 23.61 -10.34
CA ASP A 46 6.96 23.42 -11.76
C ASP A 46 5.81 22.97 -12.68
N GLY A 47 5.02 23.93 -13.18
CA GLY A 47 4.07 23.74 -14.28
C GLY A 47 2.81 22.90 -13.99
N ILE A 48 2.61 22.37 -12.78
CA ILE A 48 1.36 21.67 -12.42
C ILE A 48 0.39 22.71 -11.86
N ILE A 49 -0.45 23.27 -12.73
CA ILE A 49 -1.54 24.17 -12.32
C ILE A 49 -2.63 23.31 -11.66
N LEU A 50 -2.60 23.23 -10.33
CA LEU A 50 -3.71 22.70 -9.55
C LEU A 50 -4.85 23.73 -9.56
N PRO A 51 -6.11 23.36 -9.89
CA PRO A 51 -7.23 24.28 -9.86
C PRO A 51 -7.46 24.81 -8.44
N ALA A 52 -7.57 26.13 -8.29
CA ALA A 52 -7.84 26.80 -7.02
C ALA A 52 -9.31 27.21 -6.97
N LEU A 53 -10.10 26.76 -5.98
CA LEU A 53 -11.53 27.06 -5.88
C LEU A 53 -12.03 27.17 -4.43
N ALA A 54 -13.05 28.02 -4.24
CA ALA A 54 -13.47 28.72 -3.01
C ALA A 54 -14.32 27.92 -1.99
N ASP A 55 -14.24 28.34 -0.71
CA ASP A 55 -14.68 27.65 0.52
C ASP A 55 -16.22 27.50 0.68
N ASP A 56 -16.69 26.25 0.72
CA ASP A 56 -17.98 25.80 1.27
C ASP A 56 -17.69 24.41 1.87
N ASP A 57 -17.96 24.18 3.16
CA ASP A 57 -17.27 23.13 3.95
C ASP A 57 -17.53 21.68 3.49
N ASP A 58 -18.76 21.26 3.25
CA ASP A 58 -19.05 19.88 2.76
C ASP A 58 -18.55 19.69 1.32
N ALA A 59 -18.64 20.74 0.50
CA ALA A 59 -18.10 20.72 -0.85
C ALA A 59 -16.56 20.69 -0.83
N ALA A 60 -15.92 21.32 0.16
CA ALA A 60 -14.47 21.35 0.29
C ALA A 60 -13.86 19.97 0.58
N GLN A 61 -14.63 19.09 1.21
CA GLN A 61 -14.21 17.75 1.64
C GLN A 61 -14.28 16.73 0.51
N GLN A 62 -15.43 16.69 -0.18
CA GLN A 62 -15.55 15.95 -1.44
C GLN A 62 -14.47 16.39 -2.43
N ARG A 63 -14.16 17.70 -2.47
CA ARG A 63 -13.05 18.23 -3.27
C ARG A 63 -11.68 17.68 -2.89
N GLN A 64 -11.40 17.33 -1.63
CA GLN A 64 -10.12 16.74 -1.24
C GLN A 64 -9.98 15.31 -1.73
N GLN A 65 -11.03 14.50 -1.58
CA GLN A 65 -11.08 13.15 -2.17
C GLN A 65 -10.96 13.21 -3.69
N ASP A 66 -11.76 14.07 -4.34
CA ASP A 66 -11.73 14.25 -5.79
C ASP A 66 -10.35 14.73 -6.26
N ARG A 67 -9.69 15.58 -5.46
CA ARG A 67 -8.31 16.03 -5.73
C ARG A 67 -7.31 14.88 -5.60
N LEU A 68 -7.44 14.00 -4.60
CA LEU A 68 -6.62 12.80 -4.47
C LEU A 68 -6.82 11.89 -5.69
N LEU A 69 -8.08 11.57 -6.03
CA LEU A 69 -8.40 10.71 -7.17
C LEU A 69 -7.93 11.30 -8.51
N SER A 70 -8.11 12.61 -8.71
CA SER A 70 -7.62 13.32 -9.89
C SER A 70 -6.10 13.26 -9.99
N LEU A 71 -5.40 13.45 -8.87
CA LEU A 71 -3.94 13.33 -8.81
C LEU A 71 -3.48 11.90 -9.13
N LEU A 72 -4.12 10.88 -8.56
CA LEU A 72 -3.77 9.49 -8.82
C LEU A 72 -4.03 9.12 -10.29
N THR A 73 -5.15 9.59 -10.86
CA THR A 73 -5.48 9.43 -12.27
C THR A 73 -4.43 10.11 -13.16
N PHE A 74 -4.00 11.32 -12.80
CA PHE A 74 -2.95 12.04 -13.50
C PHE A 74 -1.60 11.31 -13.46
N ILE A 75 -1.23 10.72 -12.32
CA ILE A 75 0.00 9.92 -12.19
C ILE A 75 -0.08 8.67 -13.09
N GLN A 76 -1.23 8.02 -13.16
CA GLN A 76 -1.42 6.80 -13.96
C GLN A 76 -1.53 7.07 -15.48
N ASN A 77 -2.19 8.15 -15.88
CA ASN A 77 -2.55 8.45 -17.27
C ASN A 77 -1.71 9.57 -17.91
N ARG A 78 -0.47 9.75 -17.45
CA ARG A 78 0.41 10.79 -18.02
C ARG A 78 0.69 10.50 -19.50
N GLU A 79 0.23 11.40 -20.37
CA GLU A 79 0.34 11.25 -21.82
C GLU A 79 1.79 10.97 -22.26
N GLY A 80 1.95 9.97 -23.14
CA GLY A 80 3.20 9.67 -23.82
C GLY A 80 4.24 8.86 -23.04
N VAL A 81 3.96 8.44 -21.79
CA VAL A 81 4.89 7.59 -21.03
C VAL A 81 4.14 6.41 -20.39
N PRO A 82 4.43 5.15 -20.78
CA PRO A 82 3.81 3.99 -20.15
C PRO A 82 4.25 3.92 -18.68
N ARG A 83 3.31 4.18 -17.77
CA ARG A 83 3.54 4.19 -16.32
C ARG A 83 3.10 2.94 -15.61
N ALA A 84 3.92 2.38 -14.72
CA ALA A 84 3.49 1.23 -13.93
C ALA A 84 2.21 1.56 -13.13
N PRO A 85 1.24 0.63 -13.03
CA PRO A 85 0.00 0.91 -12.30
C PRO A 85 0.28 1.08 -10.81
N CYS A 86 -0.72 1.57 -10.07
CA CYS A 86 -0.62 1.77 -8.61
C CYS A 86 0.52 2.69 -8.15
N GLY A 87 1.08 3.52 -9.03
CA GLY A 87 2.20 4.41 -8.70
C GLY A 87 3.53 3.70 -8.47
N LEU A 88 3.71 2.46 -8.97
CA LEU A 88 4.93 1.66 -8.75
C LEU A 88 6.20 2.26 -9.38
N ASP A 89 6.06 3.26 -10.24
CA ASP A 89 7.12 4.05 -10.85
C ASP A 89 7.04 5.55 -10.51
N ALA A 90 6.20 5.92 -9.52
CA ALA A 90 6.05 7.30 -9.09
C ALA A 90 7.39 7.83 -8.57
N LYS A 91 7.76 9.04 -9.01
CA LYS A 91 8.98 9.72 -8.57
C LYS A 91 8.81 10.23 -7.15
N GLU A 92 9.91 10.41 -6.42
CA GLU A 92 9.90 10.93 -5.04
C GLU A 92 9.10 12.24 -4.89
N LYS A 93 9.20 13.15 -5.87
CA LYS A 93 8.39 14.38 -5.91
C LYS A 93 6.89 14.10 -5.99
N GLU A 94 6.48 13.11 -6.76
CA GLU A 94 5.07 12.71 -6.93
C GLU A 94 4.59 11.99 -5.66
N GLN A 95 5.42 11.11 -5.09
CA GLN A 95 5.13 10.43 -3.83
C GLN A 95 4.93 11.43 -2.68
N ALA A 96 5.80 12.45 -2.58
CA ALA A 96 5.69 13.53 -1.59
C ALA A 96 4.41 14.35 -1.80
N LEU A 97 4.00 14.58 -3.05
CA LEU A 97 2.76 15.28 -3.36
C LEU A 97 1.54 14.45 -2.95
N VAL A 98 1.50 13.15 -3.28
CA VAL A 98 0.44 12.23 -2.85
C VAL A 98 0.36 12.18 -1.32
N ALA A 99 1.49 12.01 -0.63
CA ALA A 99 1.53 12.01 0.83
C ALA A 99 1.00 13.32 1.43
N SER A 100 1.30 14.47 0.82
CA SER A 100 0.78 15.77 1.28
C SER A 100 -0.73 15.92 1.12
N VAL A 101 -1.32 15.32 0.08
CA VAL A 101 -2.78 15.33 -0.13
C VAL A 101 -3.46 14.33 0.80
N ILE A 102 -2.89 13.14 0.98
CA ILE A 102 -3.38 12.15 1.94
C ILE A 102 -3.39 12.75 3.36
N ALA A 103 -2.35 13.46 3.77
CA ALA A 103 -2.32 14.13 5.07
C ALA A 103 -3.43 15.19 5.26
N GLN A 104 -3.91 15.81 4.17
CA GLN A 104 -5.07 16.70 4.22
C GLN A 104 -6.37 15.90 4.38
N VAL A 105 -6.53 14.82 3.59
CA VAL A 105 -7.69 13.93 3.65
C VAL A 105 -7.82 13.22 5.01
N GLU A 106 -6.70 12.86 5.63
CA GLU A 106 -6.67 12.25 6.97
C GLU A 106 -7.22 13.18 8.06
N GLN A 107 -7.07 14.50 7.90
CA GLN A 107 -7.53 15.52 8.85
C GLN A 107 -9.01 15.89 8.65
N ASP A 108 -9.68 15.25 7.69
CA ASP A 108 -11.07 15.55 7.38
C ASP A 108 -12.04 14.77 8.27
N ASP A 109 -12.52 15.43 9.31
CA ASP A 109 -13.33 14.81 10.36
C ASP A 109 -14.76 14.41 9.93
N SER A 110 -15.30 14.98 8.84
CA SER A 110 -16.72 14.76 8.48
C SER A 110 -16.97 13.49 7.65
N LEU A 111 -15.99 13.08 6.83
CA LEU A 111 -16.09 11.93 5.93
C LEU A 111 -15.28 10.74 6.43
N ASN A 112 -14.28 10.99 7.27
CA ASN A 112 -13.44 9.93 7.80
C ASN A 112 -14.18 9.12 8.87
N LYS A 113 -14.72 7.97 8.47
CA LYS A 113 -15.39 7.04 9.40
C LYS A 113 -14.49 6.62 10.56
N VAL A 114 -13.17 6.57 10.38
CA VAL A 114 -12.23 6.25 11.47
C VAL A 114 -12.32 7.27 12.59
N ILE A 115 -12.41 8.56 12.26
CA ILE A 115 -12.54 9.63 13.25
C ILE A 115 -13.96 9.68 13.82
N LEU A 116 -14.98 9.65 12.96
CA LEU A 116 -16.39 9.69 13.36
C LEU A 116 -16.77 8.57 14.33
N GLN A 117 -16.25 7.37 14.12
CA GLN A 117 -16.51 6.20 14.95
C GLN A 117 -15.47 6.03 16.08
N ASN A 118 -14.59 7.02 16.29
CA ASN A 118 -13.52 7.00 17.30
C ASN A 118 -12.70 5.71 17.24
N GLY A 119 -12.28 5.34 16.02
CA GLY A 119 -11.46 4.18 15.72
C GLY A 119 -12.19 2.85 15.74
N LYS A 120 -13.51 2.80 15.99
CA LYS A 120 -14.28 1.55 16.09
C LYS A 120 -14.94 1.15 14.78
N ILE A 121 -14.13 0.77 13.80
CA ILE A 121 -14.62 0.36 12.48
C ILE A 121 -15.21 -1.04 12.54
N THR A 122 -16.41 -1.23 11.99
CA THR A 122 -17.06 -2.54 11.98
C THR A 122 -16.65 -3.37 10.76
N PHE A 123 -16.86 -4.68 10.86
CA PHE A 123 -16.62 -5.60 9.74
C PHE A 123 -17.40 -5.23 8.47
N GLN A 124 -18.63 -4.72 8.61
CA GLN A 124 -19.48 -4.35 7.49
C GLN A 124 -18.93 -3.13 6.73
N ASP A 125 -18.32 -2.19 7.46
CA ASP A 125 -17.71 -1.01 6.85
C ASP A 125 -16.56 -1.37 5.89
N LEU A 126 -15.82 -2.44 6.21
CA LEU A 126 -14.65 -2.90 5.45
C LEU A 126 -14.98 -3.94 4.38
N SER A 127 -16.04 -4.72 4.57
CA SER A 127 -16.41 -5.79 3.63
C SER A 127 -16.65 -5.26 2.21
N GLY A 128 -16.23 -6.00 1.18
CA GLY A 128 -16.38 -5.61 -0.21
C GLY A 128 -15.12 -5.85 -1.04
N ASN A 129 -15.17 -5.39 -2.28
CA ASN A 129 -14.06 -5.47 -3.23
C ASN A 129 -13.35 -4.12 -3.30
N TRP A 130 -12.03 -4.13 -3.19
CA TRP A 130 -11.19 -2.94 -3.11
C TRP A 130 -10.06 -3.04 -4.13
N GLU A 131 -9.99 -2.12 -5.08
CA GLU A 131 -8.91 -2.03 -6.05
C GLU A 131 -7.81 -1.09 -5.53
N LEU A 132 -6.55 -1.53 -5.61
CA LEU A 132 -5.41 -0.69 -5.27
C LEU A 132 -5.24 0.41 -6.32
N LEU A 133 -5.32 1.67 -5.91
CA LEU A 133 -5.05 2.83 -6.77
C LEU A 133 -3.62 3.32 -6.66
N TYR A 134 -3.04 3.22 -5.47
CA TYR A 134 -1.70 3.73 -5.20
C TYR A 134 -1.04 3.01 -4.03
N THR A 135 0.27 2.80 -4.12
CA THR A 135 1.08 2.41 -2.97
C THR A 135 2.45 3.10 -2.95
N SER A 136 2.92 3.45 -1.74
CA SER A 136 4.32 3.83 -1.49
C SER A 136 5.14 2.69 -0.89
N SER A 137 4.59 1.46 -0.84
CA SER A 137 5.30 0.31 -0.29
C SER A 137 6.58 0.03 -1.07
N ARG A 138 7.73 0.19 -0.40
CA ARG A 138 9.05 -0.09 -0.99
C ARG A 138 9.16 -1.53 -1.49
N THR A 139 8.56 -2.47 -0.77
CA THR A 139 8.53 -3.89 -1.17
C THR A 139 7.79 -4.05 -2.49
N MET A 140 6.57 -3.52 -2.63
CA MET A 140 5.82 -3.60 -3.89
C MET A 140 6.51 -2.85 -5.04
N ILE A 141 7.10 -1.69 -4.77
CA ILE A 141 7.84 -0.90 -5.77
C ILE A 141 9.02 -1.67 -6.34
N ILE A 142 9.78 -2.37 -5.48
CA ILE A 142 10.90 -3.23 -5.89
C ILE A 142 10.38 -4.45 -6.65
N ASN A 143 9.35 -5.08 -6.11
CA ASN A 143 8.77 -6.33 -6.60
C ASN A 143 7.85 -6.19 -7.83
N LYS A 144 7.48 -4.96 -8.16
CA LYS A 144 6.50 -4.60 -9.20
C LYS A 144 5.17 -5.36 -9.05
N SER A 145 4.85 -5.79 -7.84
CA SER A 145 3.69 -6.61 -7.46
C SER A 145 3.72 -6.83 -5.95
N LEU A 146 2.59 -7.25 -5.38
CA LEU A 146 2.46 -7.72 -4.01
C LEU A 146 3.12 -9.10 -3.84
N SER A 147 2.86 -10.07 -4.73
CA SER A 147 3.48 -11.40 -4.64
C SER A 147 4.99 -11.36 -4.85
N GLY A 148 5.55 -10.43 -5.62
CA GLY A 148 6.96 -10.53 -6.05
C GLY A 148 7.14 -11.18 -7.41
N LEU A 149 6.07 -11.70 -8.01
CA LEU A 149 6.12 -12.32 -9.33
C LEU A 149 6.29 -11.30 -10.46
N GLY A 150 5.95 -10.03 -10.23
CA GLY A 150 6.09 -8.95 -11.22
C GLY A 150 7.52 -8.64 -11.67
N ARG A 151 8.55 -9.13 -10.99
CA ARG A 151 9.94 -9.10 -11.46
C ARG A 151 10.33 -10.32 -12.29
N SER A 152 9.67 -11.45 -12.04
CA SER A 152 10.02 -12.75 -12.59
C SER A 152 9.17 -13.10 -13.82
N SER A 153 8.03 -12.45 -13.98
CA SER A 153 7.19 -12.57 -15.15
C SER A 153 7.90 -11.90 -16.33
N SER A 154 7.93 -12.60 -17.46
CA SER A 154 8.54 -12.16 -18.72
C SER A 154 8.24 -10.70 -19.06
N GLU A 155 9.03 -10.05 -19.92
CA GLU A 155 8.76 -8.68 -20.42
C GLU A 155 7.31 -8.47 -20.91
N TYR A 156 6.64 -9.56 -21.29
CA TYR A 156 5.25 -9.61 -21.76
C TYR A 156 4.17 -9.68 -20.67
N SER A 157 4.52 -9.85 -19.39
CA SER A 157 3.58 -10.06 -18.28
C SER A 157 3.85 -9.03 -17.19
N GLN A 158 3.25 -7.86 -17.38
CA GLN A 158 3.36 -6.72 -16.48
C GLN A 158 2.22 -6.77 -15.48
N PHE A 159 2.49 -6.37 -14.23
CA PHE A 159 1.43 -6.18 -13.25
C PHE A 159 0.45 -5.12 -13.76
N VAL A 160 -0.85 -5.44 -13.71
CA VAL A 160 -1.95 -4.61 -14.23
C VAL A 160 -2.74 -4.01 -13.08
N ARG A 161 -3.21 -4.85 -12.16
CA ARG A 161 -4.05 -4.43 -11.03
C ARG A 161 -3.93 -5.40 -9.86
N LEU A 162 -4.30 -4.90 -8.68
CA LEU A 162 -4.48 -5.69 -7.47
C LEU A 162 -5.87 -5.39 -6.89
N VAL A 163 -6.66 -6.42 -6.65
CA VAL A 163 -7.97 -6.34 -6.00
C VAL A 163 -7.92 -7.12 -4.69
N GLN A 164 -8.32 -6.48 -3.60
CA GLN A 164 -8.54 -7.08 -2.29
C GLN A 164 -10.05 -7.31 -2.10
N LYS A 165 -10.45 -8.56 -1.86
CA LYS A 165 -11.81 -8.94 -1.51
C LYS A 165 -11.86 -9.24 -0.02
N LEU A 166 -12.58 -8.42 0.73
CA LEU A 166 -12.85 -8.61 2.15
C LEU A 166 -14.26 -9.17 2.30
N GLY A 167 -14.36 -10.46 2.57
CA GLY A 167 -15.60 -11.16 2.82
C GLY A 167 -15.63 -11.80 4.20
N GLY A 168 -16.73 -12.50 4.49
CA GLY A 168 -16.87 -13.33 5.68
C GLY A 168 -18.04 -12.92 6.58
N SER A 169 -18.01 -13.42 7.81
CA SER A 169 -19.00 -13.15 8.84
C SER A 169 -18.37 -12.38 10.00
N LYS A 170 -19.19 -11.93 10.96
CA LYS A 170 -18.71 -11.31 12.21
C LYS A 170 -17.67 -12.16 12.97
N PHE A 171 -17.65 -13.48 12.76
CA PHE A 171 -16.79 -14.41 13.49
C PHE A 171 -15.54 -14.83 12.70
N LEU A 172 -15.61 -14.77 11.38
CA LEU A 172 -14.56 -15.27 10.50
C LEU A 172 -14.51 -14.43 9.24
N GLY A 173 -13.44 -13.64 9.10
CA GLY A 173 -13.17 -12.87 7.90
C GLY A 173 -12.35 -13.67 6.92
N THR A 174 -12.76 -13.68 5.65
CA THR A 174 -12.02 -14.28 4.54
C THR A 174 -11.47 -13.16 3.66
N VAL A 175 -10.19 -13.21 3.34
CA VAL A 175 -9.57 -12.24 2.44
C VAL A 175 -8.96 -12.94 1.23
N GLU A 176 -9.15 -12.33 0.07
CA GLU A 176 -8.50 -12.72 -1.18
C GLU A 176 -7.84 -11.50 -1.82
N PHE A 177 -6.56 -11.59 -2.13
CA PHE A 177 -5.87 -10.64 -3.00
C PHE A 177 -5.69 -11.26 -4.37
N VAL A 178 -6.26 -10.63 -5.40
CA VAL A 178 -6.14 -11.06 -6.79
C VAL A 178 -5.26 -10.07 -7.53
N GLU A 179 -4.07 -10.52 -7.91
CA GLU A 179 -3.21 -9.78 -8.83
C GLU A 179 -3.45 -10.27 -10.26
N VAL A 180 -3.54 -9.32 -11.18
CA VAL A 180 -3.63 -9.61 -12.60
C VAL A 180 -2.37 -9.14 -13.29
N PHE A 181 -1.74 -10.03 -14.03
CA PHE A 181 -0.62 -9.74 -14.92
C PHE A 181 -1.04 -9.93 -16.37
N GLY A 182 -0.57 -9.05 -17.25
CA GLY A 182 -0.88 -9.13 -18.67
C GLY A 182 0.01 -8.22 -19.50
N THR A 183 -0.16 -8.32 -20.82
CA THR A 183 0.47 -7.37 -21.73
C THR A 183 -0.35 -6.09 -21.71
N ARG A 184 0.25 -4.98 -21.29
CA ARG A 184 -0.44 -3.70 -21.32
C ARG A 184 -0.73 -3.32 -22.77
N ALA A 185 -2.01 -3.38 -23.15
CA ALA A 185 -2.50 -2.87 -24.42
C ALA A 185 -2.02 -1.41 -24.58
N GLY A 186 -1.15 -1.15 -25.56
CA GLY A 186 -0.61 0.18 -25.84
C GLY A 186 0.90 0.31 -25.99
N THR A 187 1.69 -0.76 -25.79
CA THR A 187 3.16 -0.69 -26.04
C THR A 187 3.52 -0.94 -27.50
N THR A 188 2.62 -1.51 -28.29
CA THR A 188 2.76 -1.65 -29.74
C THR A 188 1.61 -0.91 -30.40
N GLY A 189 1.91 0.08 -31.24
CA GLY A 189 0.92 0.89 -31.98
C GLY A 189 0.17 0.11 -33.07
N PHE A 190 -0.04 -1.18 -32.87
CA PHE A 190 -0.88 -2.02 -33.70
C PHE A 190 -2.18 -2.25 -32.95
N VAL A 191 -3.18 -1.46 -33.33
CA VAL A 191 -4.59 -1.84 -33.19
C VAL A 191 -4.77 -3.00 -34.14
N GLU A 192 -5.01 -4.21 -33.64
CA GLU A 192 -5.86 -5.19 -34.34
C GLU A 192 -6.17 -6.40 -33.44
N GLU A 193 -7.48 -6.62 -33.33
CA GLU A 193 -8.20 -7.85 -33.00
C GLU A 193 -8.12 -8.40 -31.58
N GLU A 194 -9.22 -9.06 -31.19
CA GLU A 194 -9.50 -9.72 -29.91
C GLU A 194 -8.43 -10.76 -29.60
N ASP A 195 -7.24 -10.33 -29.20
CA ASP A 195 -6.26 -11.23 -28.62
C ASP A 195 -6.81 -11.59 -27.24
N ASP A 196 -7.22 -12.85 -27.07
CA ASP A 196 -7.50 -13.54 -25.81
C ASP A 196 -6.22 -13.60 -24.97
N GLY A 197 -5.62 -12.43 -24.73
CA GLY A 197 -4.32 -12.26 -24.12
C GLY A 197 -4.33 -13.00 -22.80
N THR A 198 -3.44 -13.97 -22.66
CA THR A 198 -3.38 -14.83 -21.48
C THR A 198 -3.04 -13.97 -20.26
N SER A 199 -4.07 -13.53 -19.53
CA SER A 199 -3.88 -12.86 -18.25
C SER A 199 -3.50 -13.90 -17.22
N LEU A 200 -2.35 -13.71 -16.57
CA LEU A 200 -1.96 -14.53 -15.44
C LEU A 200 -2.59 -13.93 -14.19
N GLU A 201 -3.47 -14.69 -13.54
CA GLU A 201 -4.01 -14.32 -12.24
C GLU A 201 -3.22 -15.01 -11.12
N VAL A 202 -2.91 -14.24 -10.09
CA VAL A 202 -2.29 -14.72 -8.85
C VAL A 202 -3.27 -14.43 -7.73
N SER A 203 -3.73 -15.48 -7.05
CA SER A 203 -4.66 -15.37 -5.93
C SER A 203 -3.95 -15.70 -4.62
N ILE A 204 -4.06 -14.80 -3.64
CA ILE A 204 -3.51 -14.95 -2.30
C ILE A 204 -4.68 -14.95 -1.33
N THR A 205 -4.91 -16.05 -0.62
CA THR A 205 -6.05 -16.21 0.28
C THR A 205 -5.60 -16.34 1.72
N GLY A 206 -6.48 -15.93 2.64
CA GLY A 206 -6.31 -16.15 4.06
C GLY A 206 -7.49 -15.64 4.86
N GLU A 207 -7.24 -15.46 6.15
CA GLU A 207 -8.21 -14.92 7.09
C GLU A 207 -7.86 -13.47 7.43
N TRP A 208 -8.87 -12.68 7.79
CA TRP A 208 -8.64 -11.34 8.29
C TRP A 208 -9.53 -11.03 9.49
N TYR A 209 -9.04 -10.16 10.35
CA TYR A 209 -9.77 -9.67 11.51
C TYR A 209 -9.38 -8.23 11.84
N THR A 210 -10.26 -7.53 12.54
CA THR A 210 -10.00 -6.17 13.03
C THR A 210 -9.36 -6.22 14.40
N LYS A 211 -8.38 -5.37 14.64
CA LYS A 211 -7.74 -5.20 15.94
C LYS A 211 -7.82 -3.73 16.35
N ASP A 212 -8.29 -3.50 17.56
CA ASP A 212 -8.27 -2.15 18.15
C ASP A 212 -6.81 -1.79 18.46
N GLU A 213 -6.33 -0.72 17.83
CA GLU A 213 -4.98 -0.20 18.02
C GLU A 213 -4.99 1.31 18.28
N ARG A 214 -3.81 1.87 18.52
CA ARG A 214 -3.61 3.32 18.52
C ARG A 214 -2.68 3.64 17.37
N ASN A 215 -3.07 4.61 16.57
CA ASN A 215 -2.23 5.09 15.49
C ASN A 215 -0.93 5.64 16.10
N LEU A 216 0.21 5.12 15.66
CA LEU A 216 1.52 5.47 16.21
C LEU A 216 1.91 6.94 15.98
N PHE A 217 1.33 7.60 14.99
CA PHE A 217 1.65 8.97 14.60
C PHE A 217 0.74 9.99 15.29
N THR A 218 -0.56 9.71 15.33
CA THR A 218 -1.54 10.65 15.90
C THR A 218 -1.87 10.35 17.36
N GLY A 219 -1.57 9.14 17.85
CA GLY A 219 -1.96 8.67 19.17
C GLY A 219 -3.46 8.38 19.32
N MET A 220 -4.24 8.63 18.26
CA MET A 220 -5.70 8.46 18.24
C MET A 220 -6.05 6.97 18.15
N PRO A 221 -7.18 6.53 18.74
CA PRO A 221 -7.71 5.19 18.53
C PRO A 221 -7.91 4.92 17.04
N THR A 222 -7.52 3.74 16.58
CA THR A 222 -7.76 3.27 15.21
C THR A 222 -8.07 1.77 15.19
N THR A 223 -8.57 1.27 14.07
CA THR A 223 -8.67 -0.15 13.79
C THR A 223 -7.56 -0.54 12.82
N ALA A 224 -6.81 -1.59 13.15
CA ALA A 224 -5.91 -2.25 12.22
C ALA A 224 -6.61 -3.47 11.57
N ILE A 225 -6.35 -3.70 10.29
CA ILE A 225 -6.71 -4.92 9.57
C ILE A 225 -5.52 -5.86 9.70
N ALA A 226 -5.70 -6.94 10.46
CA ALA A 226 -4.73 -8.03 10.55
C ALA A 226 -5.12 -9.12 9.56
N VAL A 227 -4.12 -9.63 8.84
CA VAL A 227 -4.30 -10.62 7.78
C VAL A 227 -3.37 -11.80 8.01
N ASP A 228 -3.97 -12.96 8.21
CA ASP A 228 -3.30 -14.26 8.32
C ASP A 228 -3.38 -14.98 6.98
N LEU A 229 -2.30 -14.86 6.20
CA LEU A 229 -2.21 -15.41 4.85
C LEU A 229 -1.93 -16.92 4.90
N GLU A 230 -2.71 -17.68 4.16
CA GLU A 230 -2.60 -19.14 4.14
C GLU A 230 -1.94 -19.63 2.84
N LYS A 231 -2.50 -19.22 1.71
CA LYS A 231 -2.22 -19.84 0.42
C LYS A 231 -1.99 -18.81 -0.67
N LEU A 232 -1.04 -19.09 -1.55
CA LEU A 232 -0.73 -18.33 -2.75
C LEU A 232 -0.79 -19.26 -3.96
N VAL A 233 -1.58 -18.88 -4.96
CA VAL A 233 -1.84 -19.65 -6.18
C VAL A 233 -1.44 -18.82 -7.39
N TYR A 234 -0.61 -19.39 -8.28
CA TYR A 234 -0.32 -18.81 -9.59
C TYR A 234 -0.17 -19.94 -10.61
N GLY A 235 -0.97 -19.89 -11.68
CA GLY A 235 -1.05 -20.98 -12.65
C GLY A 235 -1.32 -22.34 -11.98
N PRO A 236 -0.54 -23.39 -12.27
CA PRO A 236 -0.73 -24.71 -11.64
C PRO A 236 -0.13 -24.82 -10.23
N SER A 237 0.60 -23.80 -9.76
CA SER A 237 1.36 -23.85 -8.51
C SER A 237 0.53 -23.35 -7.33
N THR A 238 0.59 -24.09 -6.23
CA THR A 238 0.04 -23.69 -4.92
C THR A 238 1.17 -23.71 -3.90
N ASN A 239 1.36 -22.60 -3.19
CA ASN A 239 2.39 -22.43 -2.17
C ASN A 239 1.77 -21.90 -0.87
N ALA A 240 2.45 -22.13 0.25
CA ALA A 240 2.08 -21.50 1.51
C ALA A 240 2.45 -20.01 1.48
N ALA A 241 1.50 -19.12 1.76
CA ALA A 241 1.72 -17.68 1.67
C ALA A 241 2.68 -17.15 2.75
N GLN A 242 2.79 -17.86 3.88
CA GLN A 242 3.68 -17.51 4.98
C GLN A 242 5.18 -17.48 4.60
N ASP A 243 5.57 -18.27 3.60
CA ASP A 243 6.97 -18.36 3.13
C ASP A 243 7.35 -17.18 2.21
N TRP A 244 6.37 -16.36 1.82
CA TRP A 244 6.55 -15.25 0.90
C TRP A 244 6.76 -13.94 1.66
N SER A 245 8.03 -13.58 1.84
CA SER A 245 8.44 -12.35 2.55
C SER A 245 7.91 -11.06 1.90
N SER A 246 7.63 -11.09 0.59
CA SER A 246 7.03 -9.99 -0.17
C SER A 246 5.64 -9.59 0.34
N LEU A 247 4.92 -10.52 0.96
CA LEU A 247 3.57 -10.31 1.51
C LEU A 247 3.58 -9.67 2.91
N GLY A 248 4.76 -9.46 3.51
CA GLY A 248 4.89 -8.83 4.83
C GLY A 248 4.11 -7.50 5.00
N PRO A 249 4.13 -6.57 4.03
CA PRO A 249 3.48 -5.26 4.17
C PRO A 249 1.95 -5.29 4.35
N ILE A 250 1.26 -6.37 3.96
CA ILE A 250 -0.21 -6.47 4.04
C ILE A 250 -0.71 -7.24 5.27
N LYS A 251 0.20 -7.84 6.06
CA LYS A 251 -0.19 -8.64 7.24
C LYS A 251 -0.83 -7.82 8.35
N LEU A 252 -0.47 -6.54 8.46
CA LEU A 252 -1.04 -5.63 9.44
C LEU A 252 -1.10 -4.22 8.86
N LEU A 253 -2.32 -3.73 8.68
CA LEU A 253 -2.62 -2.47 8.01
C LEU A 253 -3.42 -1.56 8.96
N ASP A 254 -2.83 -0.47 9.42
CA ASP A 254 -3.52 0.54 10.24
C ASP A 254 -4.44 1.36 9.34
N LEU A 255 -5.72 1.47 9.68
CA LEU A 255 -6.64 2.35 8.95
C LEU A 255 -6.40 3.81 9.33
N LEU A 256 -6.19 4.64 8.31
CA LEU A 256 -6.02 6.09 8.49
C LEU A 256 -7.28 6.85 8.08
N TYR A 257 -7.90 6.39 6.99
CA TYR A 257 -9.07 6.99 6.40
C TYR A 257 -9.99 5.91 5.85
N LEU A 258 -11.28 6.04 6.10
CA LEU A 258 -12.30 5.17 5.52
C LEU A 258 -13.54 5.98 5.17
N SER A 259 -13.98 5.84 3.92
CA SER A 259 -15.25 6.35 3.39
C SER A 259 -15.98 5.22 2.67
N ASP A 260 -17.11 5.51 2.02
CA ASP A 260 -17.82 4.49 1.23
C ASP A 260 -17.05 4.05 -0.02
N ASP A 261 -16.21 4.93 -0.59
CA ASP A 261 -15.53 4.70 -1.86
C ASP A 261 -14.02 4.53 -1.73
N ILE A 262 -13.40 5.12 -0.70
CA ILE A 262 -11.95 5.15 -0.52
C ILE A 262 -11.57 4.62 0.86
N MET A 263 -10.54 3.77 0.87
CA MET A 263 -9.87 3.31 2.08
C MET A 263 -8.37 3.63 1.97
N ILE A 264 -7.82 4.31 2.99
CA ILE A 264 -6.38 4.58 3.10
C ILE A 264 -5.85 3.84 4.32
N SER A 265 -4.88 2.96 4.09
CA SER A 265 -4.24 2.18 5.13
C SER A 265 -2.72 2.31 5.10
N ARG A 266 -2.09 2.05 6.25
CA ARG A 266 -0.65 2.13 6.45
C ARG A 266 -0.10 0.78 6.89
N GLY A 267 1.03 0.36 6.32
CA GLY A 267 1.72 -0.84 6.79
C GLY A 267 2.28 -0.61 8.19
N ASN A 268 1.99 -1.52 9.13
CA ASN A 268 2.48 -1.39 10.51
C ASN A 268 4.00 -1.65 10.62
N VAL A 269 4.52 -2.61 9.83
CA VAL A 269 5.96 -2.94 9.80
C VAL A 269 6.80 -1.82 9.18
N ASN A 270 6.24 -1.11 8.20
CA ASN A 270 6.90 0.02 7.56
C ASN A 270 5.88 1.17 7.41
N PRO A 271 5.92 2.16 8.31
CA PRO A 271 4.91 3.20 8.34
C PRO A 271 4.93 4.13 7.13
N GLU A 272 6.01 4.14 6.36
CA GLU A 272 6.08 4.88 5.10
C GLU A 272 5.29 4.19 3.98
N SER A 273 4.85 2.95 4.19
CA SER A 273 4.04 2.19 3.23
C SER A 273 2.58 2.58 3.35
N LEU A 274 2.10 3.38 2.41
CA LEU A 274 0.71 3.74 2.24
C LEU A 274 0.07 2.86 1.17
N PHE A 275 -1.20 2.56 1.37
CA PHE A 275 -2.05 1.88 0.41
C PHE A 275 -3.35 2.67 0.28
N VAL A 276 -3.67 3.09 -0.94
CA VAL A 276 -4.92 3.78 -1.26
C VAL A 276 -5.76 2.84 -2.10
N TRP A 277 -6.91 2.47 -1.56
CA TRP A 277 -7.85 1.55 -2.16
C TRP A 277 -9.12 2.27 -2.57
N ARG A 278 -9.72 1.83 -3.68
CA ARG A 278 -11.04 2.26 -4.14
C ARG A 278 -12.00 1.09 -4.12
N ARG A 279 -13.21 1.29 -3.61
CA ARG A 279 -14.24 0.27 -3.62
C ARG A 279 -14.74 0.02 -5.04
N LEU A 280 -14.92 -1.25 -5.39
CA LEU A 280 -15.57 -1.66 -6.62
C LEU A 280 -17.05 -1.92 -6.31
N LEU A 281 -17.92 -1.26 -7.08
CA LEU A 281 -19.38 -1.43 -7.03
C LEU A 281 -19.82 -2.78 -7.61
#